data_AF-A0A167HUT6-F1
#
_entry.id   AF-A0A167HUT6-F1
#
_cell.length_a   1.000
_cell.length_b   1.000
_cell.length_c   1.000
_cell.angle_alpha   90.00
_cell.angle_beta   90.00
_cell.angle_gamma   90.00
#
_symmetry.space_group_name_H-M   'P 1'
#
loop_
_entity.id
_entity.type
_entity.pdbx_description
1 polymer ?
#
loop_
_entity_poly.entity_id
_entity_poly.type
_entity_poly.pdbx_seq_one_letter_code
_entity_poly.pdbx_strand_id
1 'polypeptide(L)'
;MIISAPGGLILLDNIALAQFVYLLMNNEGIRSAIDTLASKTVLILGRFSEERKKILNELRVHVRNCGYVPLMFDFDKPESRSLTETVRTLASISKFVIADLTDPKSVPHELQAIIPHLNSVPVQPLIEAGGDSYGMFEDYKVYPWVLPVQKYSIGGGDLGVVVSSVLRVVDEFIDLRKG
;
A
#
# COMPACT_ATOMS: atom_id res chain seq x y z
N MET A 1 20.17 23.45 -4.85
CA MET A 1 20.83 22.76 -3.71
C MET A 1 21.98 21.92 -4.24
N ILE A 2 23.10 21.80 -3.51
CA ILE A 2 24.28 21.05 -3.98
C ILE A 2 24.47 19.82 -3.09
N ILE A 3 24.61 18.64 -3.70
CA ILE A 3 25.00 17.40 -3.00
C ILE A 3 26.42 17.01 -3.44
N SER A 4 27.26 16.64 -2.49
CA SER A 4 28.59 16.08 -2.77
C SER A 4 28.50 14.57 -2.99
N ALA A 5 28.99 14.10 -4.13
CA ALA A 5 29.05 12.69 -4.51
C ALA A 5 30.49 12.23 -4.79
N PRO A 6 30.81 10.93 -4.66
CA PRO A 6 32.06 10.40 -5.18
C PRO A 6 32.16 10.71 -6.68
N GLY A 7 33.05 11.63 -7.06
CA GLY A 7 33.23 12.07 -8.45
C GLY A 7 32.69 13.46 -8.81
N GLY A 8 32.05 14.21 -7.89
CA GLY A 8 31.70 15.62 -8.16
C GLY A 8 30.53 16.19 -7.35
N LEU A 9 30.11 17.40 -7.72
CA LEU A 9 28.95 18.09 -7.16
C LEU A 9 27.73 17.89 -8.07
N ILE A 10 26.60 17.49 -7.51
CA ILE A 10 25.32 17.39 -8.23
C ILE A 10 24.47 18.60 -7.82
N LEU A 11 24.09 19.43 -8.80
CA LEU A 11 23.15 20.53 -8.60
C LEU A 11 21.73 20.01 -8.80
N LEU A 12 20.88 20.17 -7.78
CA LEU A 12 19.48 19.75 -7.82
C LEU A 12 18.58 20.87 -7.31
N ASP A 13 17.47 21.07 -8.02
CA ASP A 13 16.49 22.12 -7.70
C ASP A 13 15.27 21.58 -6.91
N ASN A 14 15.27 20.27 -6.60
CA ASN A 14 14.21 19.59 -5.87
C ASN A 14 14.77 18.85 -4.64
N ILE A 15 14.32 19.24 -3.44
CA ILE A 15 14.79 18.66 -2.18
C ILE A 15 14.46 17.17 -2.03
N ALA A 16 13.31 16.73 -2.54
CA ALA A 16 12.91 15.33 -2.50
C ALA A 16 13.81 14.48 -3.41
N LEU A 17 14.10 14.97 -4.62
CA LEU A 17 15.02 14.30 -5.55
C LEU A 17 16.43 14.22 -4.95
N ALA A 18 16.85 15.28 -4.27
CA ALA A 18 18.14 15.33 -3.61
C ALA A 18 18.30 14.34 -2.46
N GLN A 19 17.30 14.24 -1.58
CA GLN A 19 17.28 13.24 -0.52
C GLN A 19 17.30 11.82 -1.10
N PHE A 20 16.56 11.59 -2.19
CA PHE A 20 16.54 10.30 -2.86
C PHE A 20 17.90 9.94 -3.46
N VAL A 21 18.55 10.86 -4.19
CA VAL A 21 19.89 10.67 -4.74
C VAL A 21 20.92 10.43 -3.63
N TYR A 22 20.84 11.19 -2.53
CA TYR A 22 21.71 10.99 -1.37
C TYR A 22 21.56 9.59 -0.76
N LEU A 23 20.33 9.08 -0.61
CA LEU A 23 20.08 7.72 -0.15
C LEU A 23 20.70 6.68 -1.10
N LEU A 24 20.54 6.83 -2.42
CA LEU A 24 21.10 5.91 -3.42
C LEU A 24 22.63 5.84 -3.38
N MET A 25 23.30 6.94 -3.03
CA MET A 25 24.75 7.01 -2.95
C MET A 25 25.33 6.40 -1.67
N ASN A 26 24.48 6.07 -0.68
CA ASN A 26 24.88 5.46 0.58
C ASN A 26 24.23 4.07 0.75
N ASN A 27 24.98 3.01 0.45
CA ASN A 27 24.49 1.62 0.44
C ASN A 27 23.90 1.16 1.79
N GLU A 28 24.42 1.63 2.92
CA GLU A 28 23.84 1.31 4.24
C GLU A 28 22.58 2.14 4.50
N GLY A 29 22.61 3.42 4.10
CA GLY A 29 21.47 4.32 4.19
C GLY A 29 20.26 3.82 3.39
N ILE A 30 20.47 3.34 2.16
CA ILE A 30 19.38 2.80 1.34
C ILE A 30 18.82 1.50 1.88
N ARG A 31 19.67 0.58 2.38
CA ARG A 31 19.19 -0.67 3.00
C ARG A 31 18.31 -0.36 4.21
N SER A 32 18.81 0.45 5.15
CA SER A 32 18.07 0.85 6.34
C SER A 32 16.76 1.58 6.02
N ALA A 33 16.78 2.45 5.00
CA ALA A 33 15.58 3.13 4.52
C ALA A 33 14.56 2.15 3.94
N ILE A 34 15.00 1.19 3.11
CA ILE A 34 14.13 0.14 2.56
C ILE A 34 13.53 -0.71 3.68
N ASP A 35 14.33 -1.16 4.65
CA ASP A 35 13.86 -1.98 5.78
C ASP A 35 12.84 -1.20 6.65
N THR A 36 13.08 0.09 6.85
CA THR A 36 12.16 0.98 7.57
C THR A 36 10.85 1.18 6.80
N LEU A 37 10.93 1.38 5.49
CA LEU A 37 9.74 1.50 4.64
C LEU A 37 8.97 0.18 4.62
N ALA A 38 9.62 -0.95 4.39
CA ALA A 38 9.00 -2.27 4.35
C ALA A 38 8.36 -2.68 5.68
N SER A 39 8.80 -2.10 6.82
CA SER A 39 8.23 -2.39 8.14
C SER A 39 7.09 -1.46 8.56
N LYS A 40 6.85 -0.35 7.85
CA LYS A 40 5.84 0.66 8.24
C LYS A 40 4.89 1.06 7.14
N THR A 41 5.20 0.78 5.89
CA THR A 41 4.44 1.28 4.74
C THR A 41 3.21 0.41 4.49
N VAL A 42 2.07 1.04 4.23
CA VAL A 42 0.81 0.36 3.90
C VAL A 42 0.28 0.92 2.61
N LEU A 43 0.21 0.10 1.56
CA LEU A 43 -0.40 0.51 0.30
C LEU A 43 -1.92 0.39 0.42
N ILE A 44 -2.64 1.47 0.13
CA ILE A 44 -4.10 1.50 0.12
C ILE A 44 -4.56 1.55 -1.34
N LEU A 45 -5.24 0.50 -1.79
CA LEU A 45 -5.87 0.39 -3.09
C LEU A 45 -7.39 0.56 -2.94
N GLY A 46 -8.00 1.23 -3.90
CA GLY A 46 -9.43 1.49 -3.88
C GLY A 46 -9.84 2.40 -5.03
N ARG A 47 -11.13 2.70 -5.09
CA ARG A 47 -11.67 3.61 -6.09
C ARG A 47 -11.49 5.07 -5.67
N PHE A 48 -10.96 5.90 -6.55
CA PHE A 48 -10.65 7.32 -6.30
C PHE A 48 -11.76 8.31 -6.73
N SER A 49 -13.01 7.86 -6.92
CA SER A 49 -14.12 8.80 -7.11
C SER A 49 -14.35 9.63 -5.85
N GLU A 50 -14.84 10.86 -5.98
CA GLU A 50 -15.00 11.83 -4.87
C GLU A 50 -15.60 11.26 -3.59
N GLU A 51 -16.64 10.44 -3.70
CA GLU A 51 -17.27 9.77 -2.56
C GLU A 51 -16.34 8.75 -1.88
N ARG A 52 -15.75 7.84 -2.67
CA ARG A 52 -14.86 6.78 -2.19
C ARG A 52 -13.54 7.34 -1.67
N LYS A 53 -13.01 8.39 -2.30
CA LYS A 53 -11.78 9.07 -1.88
C LYS A 53 -11.88 9.64 -0.46
N LYS A 54 -13.08 10.02 0.02
CA LYS A 54 -13.27 10.43 1.43
C LYS A 54 -13.01 9.28 2.39
N ILE A 55 -13.53 8.09 2.07
CA ILE A 55 -13.35 6.86 2.86
C ILE A 55 -11.88 6.43 2.86
N LEU A 56 -11.22 6.43 1.69
CA LEU A 56 -9.79 6.12 1.60
C LEU A 56 -8.94 7.13 2.39
N ASN A 57 -9.31 8.41 2.38
CA ASN A 57 -8.63 9.43 3.20
C ASN A 57 -8.85 9.23 4.70
N GLU A 58 -10.01 8.74 5.13
CA GLU A 58 -10.28 8.40 6.53
C GLU A 58 -9.49 7.16 6.96
N LEU A 59 -9.47 6.10 6.14
CA LEU A 59 -8.58 4.95 6.32
C LEU A 59 -7.12 5.39 6.47
N ARG A 60 -6.65 6.30 5.61
CA ARG A 60 -5.31 6.88 5.68
C ARG A 60 -5.03 7.55 7.02
N VAL A 61 -5.99 8.30 7.58
CA VAL A 61 -5.84 8.93 8.90
C VAL A 61 -5.71 7.88 9.99
N HIS A 62 -6.57 6.85 9.99
CA HIS A 62 -6.50 5.79 10.99
C HIS A 62 -5.19 4.98 10.92
N VAL A 63 -4.76 4.60 9.71
CA VAL A 63 -3.47 3.92 9.49
C VAL A 63 -2.32 4.75 10.04
N ARG A 64 -2.32 6.06 9.79
CA ARG A 64 -1.31 6.98 10.33
C ARG A 64 -1.34 7.06 11.86
N ASN A 65 -2.53 7.11 12.46
CA ASN A 65 -2.69 7.16 13.91
C ASN A 65 -2.17 5.88 14.59
N CYS A 66 -2.14 4.76 13.87
CA CYS A 66 -1.53 3.51 14.32
C CYS A 66 0.00 3.45 14.12
N GLY A 67 0.65 4.53 13.67
CA GLY A 67 2.11 4.60 13.50
C GLY A 67 2.65 4.07 12.16
N TYR A 68 1.75 3.78 11.21
CA TYR A 68 2.10 3.32 9.87
C TYR A 68 2.14 4.48 8.86
N VAL A 69 2.81 4.25 7.73
CA VAL A 69 2.95 5.20 6.63
C VAL A 69 2.03 4.78 5.49
N PRO A 70 0.83 5.39 5.36
CA PRO A 70 -0.09 5.04 4.29
C PRO A 70 0.37 5.63 2.95
N LEU A 71 0.44 4.79 1.92
CA LEU A 71 0.60 5.18 0.53
C LEU A 71 -0.75 5.07 -0.18
N MET A 72 -1.21 6.20 -0.71
CA MET A 72 -2.36 6.25 -1.62
C MET A 72 -1.84 6.85 -2.92
N PHE A 73 -2.10 6.18 -4.03
CA PHE A 73 -1.75 6.70 -5.34
C PHE A 73 -3.05 6.97 -6.10
N ASP A 74 -3.36 8.25 -6.31
CA ASP A 74 -4.44 8.65 -7.20
C ASP A 74 -3.98 8.36 -8.63
N PHE A 75 -4.49 7.29 -9.20
CA PHE A 75 -4.04 6.69 -10.46
C PHE A 75 -4.44 7.49 -11.70
N ASP A 76 -4.31 8.82 -11.65
CA ASP A 76 -4.30 9.62 -12.87
C ASP A 76 -3.16 9.15 -13.78
N LYS A 77 -3.45 9.02 -15.07
CA LYS A 77 -2.59 8.38 -16.08
C LYS A 77 -1.14 8.91 -15.99
N PRO A 78 -0.13 8.04 -15.75
CA PRO A 78 1.27 8.44 -15.85
C PRO A 78 1.63 8.77 -17.30
N GLU A 79 2.42 9.82 -17.54
CA GLU A 79 2.88 10.20 -18.88
C GLU A 79 3.94 9.24 -19.47
N SER A 80 4.58 8.38 -18.67
CA SER A 80 5.76 7.61 -19.11
C SER A 80 5.90 6.16 -18.63
N ARG A 81 5.07 5.68 -17.70
CA ARG A 81 5.15 4.28 -17.19
C ARG A 81 3.79 3.60 -17.16
N SER A 82 3.80 2.26 -17.28
CA SER A 82 2.59 1.45 -17.09
C SER A 82 2.13 1.56 -15.64
N LEU A 83 0.88 1.94 -15.42
CA LEU A 83 0.24 2.03 -14.08
C LEU A 83 0.49 0.77 -13.24
N THR A 84 0.44 -0.38 -13.90
CA THR A 84 0.67 -1.72 -13.34
C THR A 84 2.06 -1.86 -12.71
N GLU A 85 3.10 -1.31 -13.34
CA GLU A 85 4.49 -1.38 -12.82
C GLU A 85 4.64 -0.54 -11.56
N THR A 86 4.03 0.64 -11.53
CA THR A 86 4.03 1.51 -10.34
C THR A 86 3.34 0.81 -9.19
N VAL A 87 2.14 0.24 -9.42
CA VAL A 87 1.39 -0.51 -8.40
C VAL A 87 2.21 -1.66 -7.83
N ARG A 88 2.83 -2.48 -8.70
CA ARG A 88 3.67 -3.60 -8.25
C ARG A 88 4.88 -3.14 -7.46
N THR A 89 5.51 -2.04 -7.89
CA THR A 89 6.66 -1.45 -7.18
C THR A 89 6.27 -1.00 -5.78
N LEU A 90 5.19 -0.21 -5.66
CA LEU A 90 4.70 0.27 -4.37
C LEU A 90 4.27 -0.88 -3.46
N ALA A 91 3.62 -1.91 -4.00
CA ALA A 91 3.25 -3.10 -3.24
C ALA A 91 4.49 -3.84 -2.72
N SER A 92 5.54 -3.98 -3.53
CA SER A 92 6.78 -4.69 -3.16
C SER A 92 7.56 -4.05 -2.01
N ILE A 93 7.43 -2.74 -1.80
CA ILE A 93 8.08 -2.00 -0.70
C ILE A 93 7.14 -1.78 0.50
N SER A 94 5.90 -2.25 0.42
CA SER A 94 4.91 -2.12 1.48
C SER A 94 4.94 -3.32 2.42
N LYS A 95 4.70 -3.08 3.71
CA LYS A 95 4.53 -4.15 4.70
C LYS A 95 3.36 -5.05 4.35
N PHE A 96 2.26 -4.44 3.91
CA PHE A 96 1.04 -5.10 3.44
C PHE A 96 0.20 -4.14 2.59
N VAL A 97 -0.81 -4.68 1.92
CA VAL A 97 -1.76 -3.95 1.09
C VAL A 97 -3.14 -4.00 1.75
N ILE A 98 -3.82 -2.85 1.85
CA ILE A 98 -5.25 -2.77 2.10
C ILE A 98 -5.94 -2.57 0.75
N ALA A 99 -6.83 -3.47 0.38
CA ALA A 99 -7.58 -3.38 -0.88
C ALA A 99 -9.07 -3.20 -0.58
N ASP A 100 -9.59 -1.99 -0.80
CA ASP A 100 -11.02 -1.71 -0.71
C ASP A 100 -11.72 -2.22 -1.97
N LEU A 101 -12.47 -3.31 -1.82
CA LEU A 101 -13.20 -3.99 -2.89
C LEU A 101 -14.55 -3.33 -3.19
N THR A 102 -14.89 -2.24 -2.49
CA THR A 102 -16.16 -1.54 -2.69
C THR A 102 -16.13 -0.78 -4.01
N ASP A 103 -17.03 -1.16 -4.93
CA ASP A 103 -17.11 -0.59 -6.29
C ASP A 103 -15.78 -0.72 -7.08
N PRO A 104 -15.34 -1.95 -7.38
CA PRO A 104 -13.96 -2.29 -7.69
C PRO A 104 -13.61 -2.07 -9.19
N LYS A 105 -13.73 -0.85 -9.72
CA LYS A 105 -13.44 -0.63 -11.16
C LYS A 105 -11.99 -0.94 -11.57
N SER A 106 -10.98 -0.44 -10.85
CA SER A 106 -9.55 -0.64 -11.18
C SER A 106 -8.86 -1.68 -10.29
N VAL A 107 -9.35 -1.84 -9.06
CA VAL A 107 -8.80 -2.74 -8.03
C VAL A 107 -8.57 -4.19 -8.53
N PRO A 108 -9.45 -4.83 -9.33
CA PRO A 108 -9.22 -6.19 -9.81
C PRO A 108 -7.95 -6.33 -10.65
N HIS A 109 -7.64 -5.32 -11.47
CA HIS A 109 -6.43 -5.31 -12.29
C HIS A 109 -5.17 -5.09 -11.43
N GLU A 110 -5.25 -4.20 -10.45
CA GLU A 110 -4.18 -3.95 -9.48
C GLU A 110 -3.88 -5.21 -8.65
N LEU A 111 -4.93 -5.90 -8.19
CA LEU A 111 -4.80 -7.15 -7.43
C LEU A 111 -4.22 -8.28 -8.28
N GLN A 112 -4.60 -8.40 -9.56
CA GLN A 112 -3.99 -9.38 -10.48
C GLN A 112 -2.49 -9.13 -10.69
N ALA A 113 -2.05 -7.87 -10.62
CA ALA A 113 -0.63 -7.51 -10.76
C ALA A 113 0.19 -7.75 -9.47
N ILE A 114 -0.48 -7.87 -8.33
CA ILE A 114 0.14 -8.04 -7.01
C ILE A 114 0.06 -9.50 -6.55
N ILE A 115 -1.14 -10.03 -6.40
CA ILE A 115 -1.40 -11.27 -5.66
C ILE A 115 -0.62 -12.46 -6.23
N PRO A 116 -0.65 -12.77 -7.54
CA PRO A 116 0.08 -13.92 -8.07
C PRO A 116 1.61 -13.76 -8.05
N HIS A 117 2.11 -12.55 -7.84
CA HIS A 117 3.51 -12.19 -8.08
C HIS A 117 4.28 -11.80 -6.81
N LEU A 118 3.59 -11.48 -5.72
CA LEU A 118 4.19 -10.99 -4.47
C LEU A 118 3.73 -11.84 -3.27
N ASN A 119 4.30 -13.04 -3.14
CA ASN A 119 3.92 -13.99 -2.09
C ASN A 119 4.30 -13.56 -0.66
N SER A 120 5.20 -12.58 -0.51
CA SER A 120 5.67 -12.04 0.77
C SER A 120 4.82 -10.89 1.29
N VAL A 121 3.91 -10.34 0.48
CA VAL A 121 3.13 -9.16 0.82
C VAL A 121 1.68 -9.57 1.13
N PRO A 122 1.24 -9.49 2.40
CA PRO A 122 -0.14 -9.76 2.75
C PRO A 122 -1.07 -8.75 2.08
N VAL A 123 -2.20 -9.23 1.58
CA VAL A 123 -3.28 -8.40 1.05
C VAL A 123 -4.48 -8.57 1.96
N GLN A 124 -4.88 -7.50 2.62
CA GLN A 124 -6.07 -7.42 3.44
C GLN A 124 -7.21 -6.79 2.65
N PRO A 125 -8.20 -7.57 2.21
CA PRO A 125 -9.35 -7.03 1.51
C PRO A 125 -10.32 -6.41 2.51
N LEU A 126 -10.87 -5.26 2.14
CA LEU A 126 -11.93 -4.56 2.85
C LEU A 126 -13.15 -4.44 1.96
N ILE A 127 -14.34 -4.48 2.55
CA ILE A 127 -15.57 -4.19 1.81
C ILE A 127 -16.60 -3.50 2.70
N GLU A 128 -17.33 -2.55 2.13
CA GLU A 128 -18.43 -1.91 2.82
C GLU A 128 -19.56 -2.92 3.13
N ALA A 129 -20.17 -2.80 4.30
CA ALA A 129 -21.24 -3.66 4.76
C ALA A 129 -22.45 -3.54 3.82
N GLY A 130 -22.91 -4.68 3.30
CA GLY A 130 -23.95 -4.73 2.27
C GLY A 130 -23.43 -4.63 0.84
N GLY A 131 -22.13 -4.38 0.64
CA GLY A 131 -21.45 -4.56 -0.64
C GLY A 131 -21.06 -6.01 -0.89
N ASP A 132 -21.05 -6.41 -2.15
CA ASP A 132 -20.53 -7.69 -2.62
C ASP A 132 -19.18 -7.49 -3.32
N SER A 133 -18.22 -8.38 -3.04
CA SER A 133 -16.98 -8.42 -3.81
C SER A 133 -17.29 -8.84 -5.24
N TYR A 134 -16.49 -8.39 -6.21
CA TYR A 134 -16.61 -8.86 -7.58
C TYR A 134 -16.38 -10.38 -7.65
N GLY A 135 -17.13 -11.08 -8.51
CA GLY A 135 -17.17 -12.55 -8.51
C GLY A 135 -15.82 -13.25 -8.67
N MET A 136 -14.89 -12.66 -9.46
CA MET A 136 -13.55 -13.20 -9.65
C MET A 136 -12.62 -13.01 -8.44
N PHE A 137 -13.05 -12.32 -7.38
CA PHE A 137 -12.24 -12.19 -6.17
C PHE A 137 -12.03 -13.54 -5.46
N GLU A 138 -12.98 -14.47 -5.59
CA GLU A 138 -12.90 -15.81 -5.02
C GLU A 138 -11.64 -16.57 -5.47
N ASP A 139 -11.19 -16.34 -6.71
CA ASP A 139 -9.98 -16.97 -7.27
C ASP A 139 -8.72 -16.58 -6.50
N TYR A 140 -8.74 -15.47 -5.76
CA TYR A 140 -7.60 -15.04 -4.96
C TYR A 140 -7.55 -15.68 -3.56
N LYS A 141 -8.66 -16.26 -3.07
CA LYS A 141 -8.70 -16.86 -1.72
C LYS A 141 -7.83 -18.11 -1.59
N VAL A 142 -7.40 -18.70 -2.71
CA VAL A 142 -6.46 -19.82 -2.74
C VAL A 142 -5.04 -19.40 -2.32
N TYR A 143 -4.70 -18.12 -2.44
CA TYR A 143 -3.37 -17.61 -2.09
C TYR A 143 -3.31 -17.36 -0.57
N PRO A 144 -2.38 -17.99 0.17
CA PRO A 144 -2.34 -17.86 1.63
C PRO A 144 -2.10 -16.44 2.14
N TRP A 145 -1.50 -15.57 1.32
CA TRP A 145 -1.24 -14.16 1.66
C TRP A 145 -2.43 -13.23 1.36
N VAL A 146 -3.56 -13.77 0.86
CA VAL A 146 -4.82 -13.04 0.76
C VAL A 146 -5.61 -13.34 2.02
N LEU A 147 -5.73 -12.33 2.88
CA LEU A 147 -6.35 -12.46 4.20
C LEU A 147 -7.88 -12.48 4.10
N PRO A 148 -8.60 -12.98 5.13
CA PRO A 148 -10.05 -12.96 5.16
C PRO A 148 -10.60 -11.54 4.99
N VAL A 149 -11.61 -11.39 4.14
CA VAL A 149 -12.26 -10.09 3.86
C VAL A 149 -12.84 -9.52 5.16
N GLN A 150 -12.49 -8.28 5.49
CA GLN A 150 -13.09 -7.56 6.63
C GLN A 150 -14.14 -6.58 6.14
N LYS A 151 -15.26 -6.50 6.86
CA LYS A 151 -16.36 -5.59 6.56
C LYS A 151 -16.24 -4.33 7.40
N TYR A 152 -16.64 -3.19 6.84
CA TYR A 152 -16.78 -1.92 7.56
C TYR A 152 -18.06 -1.21 7.11
N SER A 153 -18.52 -0.26 7.87
CA SER A 153 -19.71 0.54 7.63
C SER A 153 -19.33 2.01 7.57
N ILE A 154 -20.07 2.80 6.81
CA ILE A 154 -19.87 4.26 6.77
C ILE A 154 -20.63 4.87 7.96
N GLY A 155 -19.90 5.37 8.96
CA GLY A 155 -20.43 5.96 10.18
C GLY A 155 -19.33 6.15 11.22
N GLY A 156 -19.40 7.24 12.01
CA GLY A 156 -18.30 7.68 12.86
C GLY A 156 -17.81 6.61 13.85
N GLY A 157 -16.60 6.09 13.62
CA GLY A 157 -15.88 5.18 14.53
C GLY A 157 -15.56 3.79 13.96
N ASP A 158 -16.28 3.32 12.93
CA ASP A 158 -16.16 1.92 12.48
C ASP A 158 -14.86 1.65 11.70
N LEU A 159 -14.41 2.60 10.88
CA LEU A 159 -13.14 2.48 10.14
C LEU A 159 -11.92 2.39 11.06
N GLY A 160 -11.93 3.04 12.22
CA GLY A 160 -10.85 2.91 13.20
C GLY A 160 -10.78 1.49 13.81
N VAL A 161 -11.94 0.89 14.06
CA VAL A 161 -12.04 -0.49 14.56
C VAL A 161 -11.57 -1.47 13.50
N VAL A 162 -12.01 -1.31 12.25
CA VAL A 162 -11.57 -2.19 11.15
C VAL A 162 -10.07 -2.08 10.94
N VAL A 163 -9.48 -0.88 10.95
CA VAL A 163 -8.03 -0.71 10.78
C VAL A 163 -7.26 -1.40 11.92
N SER A 164 -7.72 -1.27 13.16
CA SER A 164 -7.09 -1.95 14.29
C SER A 164 -7.14 -3.48 14.15
N SER A 165 -8.28 -4.00 13.67
CA SER A 165 -8.45 -5.42 13.37
C SER A 165 -7.56 -5.90 12.22
N VAL A 166 -7.47 -5.12 11.13
CA VAL A 166 -6.55 -5.36 10.01
C VAL A 166 -5.11 -5.51 10.50
N LEU A 167 -4.64 -4.56 11.30
CA LEU A 167 -3.27 -4.58 11.81
C LEU A 167 -2.98 -5.84 12.63
N ARG A 168 -3.91 -6.22 13.50
CA ARG A 168 -3.78 -7.46 14.28
C ARG A 168 -3.68 -8.71 13.39
N VAL A 169 -4.58 -8.85 12.41
CA VAL A 169 -4.59 -10.02 11.50
C VAL A 169 -3.31 -10.08 10.66
N VAL A 170 -2.85 -8.93 10.17
CA VAL A 170 -1.61 -8.84 9.37
C VAL A 170 -0.39 -9.18 10.22
N ASP A 171 -0.28 -8.65 11.44
CA ASP A 171 0.85 -8.93 12.33
C ASP A 171 0.86 -10.42 12.72
N GLU A 172 -0.29 -11.00 13.07
CA GLU A 172 -0.44 -12.45 13.30
C GLU A 172 0.03 -13.27 12.09
N PHE A 173 -0.37 -12.89 10.87
CA PHE A 173 0.03 -13.58 9.65
C PHE A 173 1.55 -13.49 9.39
N ILE A 174 2.13 -12.30 9.58
CA ILE A 174 3.56 -12.06 9.36
C ILE A 174 4.38 -12.87 10.37
N ASP A 175 3.98 -12.90 11.64
CA ASP A 175 4.72 -13.61 12.68
C ASP A 175 4.67 -15.13 12.49
N LEU A 176 3.55 -15.68 12.02
CA LEU A 176 3.43 -17.10 11.66
C LEU A 176 4.39 -17.54 10.55
N ARG A 177 4.86 -16.62 9.70
CA ARG A 177 5.78 -16.91 8.59
C ARG A 177 7.25 -16.67 8.90
N LYS A 178 7.57 -16.08 10.05
CA LYS A 178 8.94 -15.90 10.53
C LYS A 178 9.48 -17.13 11.28
N GLY A 179 8.59 -18.01 11.74
CA GLY A 179 8.92 -19.30 12.37
C GLY A 179 9.00 -20.42 11.35
#